data_AF-A0A2V7YMH2-F1
#
_entry.id   AF-A0A2V7YMH2-F1
#
_cell.length_a   1.000
_cell.length_b   1.000
_cell.length_c   1.000
_cell.angle_alpha   90.00
_cell.angle_beta   90.00
_cell.angle_gamma   90.00
#
_symmetry.space_group_name_H-M   'P 1'
#
loop_
_entity.id
_entity.type
_entity.pdbx_description
1 polymer ?
#
loop_
_entity_poly.entity_id
_entity_poly.type
_entity_poly.pdbx_seq_one_letter_code
_entity_poly.pdbx_strand_id
1 'polypeptide(L)'
;MLDASTGAVLSHRKAKQPIAGGKDFDSLLKGLDEEKSRAEDIFQREVSALKDRDRILEEKFREALRRAEEDPDEGPPPRPFDLD
;
A
#
# COMPACT_ATOMS: atom_id res chain seq x y z
N MET A 1 2.14 -34.94 24.52
CA MET A 1 2.23 -35.50 25.88
C MET A 1 1.87 -34.43 26.87
N LEU A 2 1.09 -34.78 27.91
CA LEU A 2 0.73 -33.89 29.01
C LEU A 2 1.37 -34.41 30.29
N ASP A 3 1.81 -33.50 31.16
CA ASP A 3 2.25 -33.83 32.51
C ASP A 3 1.04 -34.16 33.39
N ALA A 4 1.08 -35.31 34.08
CA ALA A 4 -0.07 -35.78 34.85
C ALA A 4 -0.30 -35.01 36.16
N SER A 5 0.74 -34.37 36.71
CA SER A 5 0.67 -33.69 38.01
C SER A 5 0.27 -32.23 37.88
N THR A 6 0.71 -31.57 36.82
CA THR A 6 0.53 -30.14 36.57
C THR A 6 -0.44 -29.84 35.42
N GLY A 7 -0.76 -30.83 34.60
CA GLY A 7 -1.54 -30.64 33.37
C GLY A 7 -0.77 -29.93 32.25
N ALA A 8 0.53 -29.65 32.43
CA ALA A 8 1.34 -28.91 31.48
C ALA A 8 1.55 -29.70 30.16
N VAL A 9 1.54 -29.00 29.02
CA VAL A 9 1.83 -29.62 27.71
C VAL A 9 3.34 -29.82 27.58
N LEU A 10 3.78 -31.07 27.67
CA LEU A 10 5.20 -31.44 27.53
C LEU A 10 5.61 -31.66 26.07
N SER A 11 4.67 -32.06 25.20
CA SER A 11 4.95 -32.17 23.77
C SER A 11 3.70 -32.04 22.91
N HIS A 12 3.82 -31.30 21.82
CA HIS A 12 2.79 -31.19 20.78
C HIS A 12 3.44 -31.41 19.41
N ARG A 13 2.95 -32.40 18.66
CA ARG A 13 3.34 -32.60 17.27
C ARG A 13 2.21 -32.09 16.39
N LYS A 14 2.49 -31.05 15.59
CA LYS A 14 1.56 -30.57 14.57
C LYS A 14 1.29 -31.70 13.57
N ALA A 15 0.04 -31.79 13.11
CA ALA A 15 -0.31 -32.70 12.03
C ALA A 15 0.53 -32.40 10.78
N LYS A 16 0.89 -33.44 10.03
CA LYS A 16 1.56 -33.26 8.73
C LYS A 16 0.63 -32.48 7.82
N GLN A 17 1.06 -31.31 7.39
CA GLN A 17 0.35 -30.52 6.39
C GLN A 17 0.63 -31.08 5.00
N PRO A 18 -0.34 -31.02 4.08
CA PRO A 18 -0.09 -31.38 2.69
C PRO A 18 0.97 -30.44 2.09
N ILE A 19 1.83 -31.01 1.24
CA ILE A 19 2.82 -30.26 0.47
C ILE A 19 2.08 -29.18 -0.34
N ALA A 20 2.63 -27.98 -0.41
CA ALA A 20 2.04 -26.84 -1.11
C ALA A 20 0.58 -26.52 -0.70
N GLY A 21 0.22 -26.81 0.56
CA GLY A 21 -1.15 -26.58 1.06
C GLY A 21 -2.20 -27.46 0.39
N GLY A 22 -1.80 -28.53 -0.29
CA GLY A 22 -2.70 -29.44 -1.01
C GLY A 22 -3.07 -28.99 -2.42
N LYS A 23 -2.42 -27.94 -2.95
CA LYS A 23 -2.60 -27.49 -4.34
C LYS A 23 -1.76 -28.34 -5.31
N ASP A 24 -2.30 -28.56 -6.51
CA ASP A 24 -1.53 -29.12 -7.62
C ASP A 24 -0.63 -28.06 -8.28
N PHE A 25 0.27 -28.52 -9.16
CA PHE A 25 1.25 -27.66 -9.81
C PHE A 25 0.60 -26.57 -10.68
N ASP A 26 -0.45 -26.92 -11.43
CA ASP A 26 -1.16 -25.98 -12.30
C ASP A 26 -1.85 -24.87 -11.48
N SER A 27 -2.42 -25.21 -10.32
CA SER A 27 -3.03 -24.24 -9.41
C SER A 27 -2.00 -23.30 -8.80
N LEU A 28 -0.79 -23.79 -8.53
CA LEU A 28 0.31 -22.95 -8.06
C LEU A 28 0.77 -21.98 -9.15
N LEU A 29 0.89 -22.45 -10.39
CA LEU A 29 1.29 -21.61 -11.53
C LEU A 29 0.27 -20.51 -11.79
N LYS A 30 -1.03 -20.86 -11.82
CA LYS A 30 -2.11 -19.86 -11.94
C LYS A 30 -2.07 -18.83 -10.80
N GLY A 31 -1.79 -19.27 -9.58
CA GLY A 31 -1.64 -18.38 -8.44
C GLY A 31 -0.52 -17.35 -8.63
N LEU A 32 0.61 -17.76 -9.22
CA LEU A 32 1.72 -16.84 -9.53
C LEU A 32 1.33 -15.80 -10.60
N ASP A 33 0.62 -16.22 -11.64
CA ASP A 33 0.15 -15.30 -12.69
C ASP A 33 -0.86 -14.29 -12.13
N GLU A 34 -1.79 -14.72 -11.28
CA GLU A 34 -2.74 -13.84 -10.60
C GLU A 34 -2.04 -12.86 -9.65
N GLU A 35 -1.03 -13.32 -8.89
CA GLU A 35 -0.22 -12.45 -8.02
C GLU A 35 0.51 -11.39 -8.83
N LYS A 36 1.08 -11.77 -9.98
CA LYS A 36 1.75 -10.85 -10.89
C LYS A 36 0.79 -9.81 -11.45
N SER A 37 -0.41 -10.21 -11.89
CA SER A 37 -1.43 -9.28 -12.37
C SER A 37 -1.82 -8.28 -11.28
N ARG A 38 -2.10 -8.75 -10.07
CA ARG A 38 -2.45 -7.86 -8.94
C ARG A 38 -1.34 -6.87 -8.62
N ALA A 39 -0.08 -7.31 -8.66
CA ALA A 39 1.06 -6.44 -8.42
C ALA A 39 1.18 -5.34 -9.49
N GLU A 40 0.97 -5.68 -10.77
CA GLU A 40 0.98 -4.72 -11.87
C GLU A 40 -0.18 -3.71 -11.74
N ASP A 41 -1.39 -4.16 -11.42
CA ASP A 41 -2.55 -3.30 -11.24
C ASP A 41 -2.33 -2.26 -10.14
N ILE A 42 -1.77 -2.68 -9.00
CA ILE A 42 -1.40 -1.79 -7.89
C ILE A 42 -0.34 -0.80 -8.35
N PHE A 43 0.71 -1.26 -9.02
CA PHE A 43 1.77 -0.40 -9.51
C PHE A 43 1.26 0.68 -10.46
N GLN A 44 0.44 0.31 -11.45
CA GLN A 44 -0.12 1.26 -12.41
C GLN A 44 -1.03 2.29 -11.74
N ARG A 45 -1.80 1.88 -10.74
CA ARG A 45 -2.65 2.78 -9.95
C ARG A 45 -1.80 3.81 -9.20
N GLU A 46 -0.77 3.37 -8.50
CA GLU A 46 0.11 4.26 -7.73
C GLU A 46 0.89 5.22 -8.65
N VAL A 47 1.42 4.73 -9.78
CA VAL A 47 2.11 5.56 -10.78
C VAL A 47 1.17 6.62 -11.35
N SER A 48 -0.09 6.26 -11.64
CA SER A 48 -1.09 7.21 -12.13
C SER A 48 -1.41 8.27 -11.08
N ALA A 49 -1.58 7.88 -9.81
CA ALA A 49 -1.81 8.81 -8.71
C ALA A 49 -0.63 9.79 -8.52
N LEU A 50 0.61 9.34 -8.70
CA LEU A 50 1.79 10.21 -8.66
C LEU A 50 1.80 11.22 -9.81
N LYS A 51 1.50 10.79 -11.04
CA LYS A 51 1.42 11.70 -12.20
C LYS A 51 0.35 12.77 -12.02
N ASP A 52 -0.82 12.39 -11.49
CA ASP A 52 -1.89 13.34 -11.22
C ASP A 52 -1.49 14.34 -10.14
N ARG A 53 -0.81 13.88 -9.08
CA ARG A 53 -0.28 14.75 -8.04
C ARG A 53 0.71 15.76 -8.60
N ASP A 54 1.67 15.33 -9.41
CA ASP A 54 2.69 16.21 -9.99
C ASP A 54 2.04 17.26 -10.91
N ARG A 55 1.06 16.86 -11.72
CA ARG A 55 0.29 17.79 -12.56
C ARG A 55 -0.46 18.83 -11.71
N ILE A 56 -1.15 18.40 -10.65
CA ILE A 56 -1.89 19.31 -9.77
C ILE A 56 -0.95 20.29 -9.06
N LEU A 57 0.22 19.83 -8.61
CA LEU A 57 1.21 20.69 -7.96
C LEU A 57 1.76 21.74 -8.93
N GLU A 58 2.07 21.35 -10.17
CA GLU A 58 2.53 22.27 -11.22
C GLU A 58 1.45 23.33 -11.55
N GLU A 59 0.19 22.91 -11.72
CA GLU A 59 -0.94 23.82 -11.97
C GLU A 59 -1.09 24.84 -10.83
N LYS A 60 -1.08 24.36 -9.57
CA LYS A 60 -1.16 25.22 -8.38
C LYS A 60 0.04 26.15 -8.24
N PHE A 61 1.24 25.68 -8.57
CA PHE A 61 2.44 26.50 -8.52
C PHE A 61 2.36 27.66 -9.51
N ARG A 62 1.94 27.39 -10.75
CA ARG A 62 1.75 28.44 -11.77
C ARG A 62 0.68 29.45 -11.38
N GLU A 63 -0.41 28.99 -10.77
CA GLU A 63 -1.46 29.86 -10.25
C GLU A 63 -0.94 30.75 -9.12
N ALA A 64 -0.21 30.18 -8.15
CA ALA A 64 0.38 30.93 -7.05
C ALA A 64 1.42 31.94 -7.54
N LEU A 65 2.24 31.58 -8.53
CA LEU A 65 3.22 32.50 -9.13
C LEU A 65 2.52 33.69 -9.80
N ARG A 66 1.47 33.44 -10.59
CA ARG A 66 0.68 34.49 -11.24
C ARG A 66 0.04 35.43 -10.21
N ARG A 67 -0.54 34.87 -9.14
CA ARG A 67 -1.13 35.68 -8.06
C ARG A 67 -0.09 36.55 -7.35
N ALA A 68 1.12 36.04 -7.12
CA ALA A 68 2.20 36.82 -6.52
C ALA A 68 2.68 37.97 -7.43
N GLU A 69 2.58 37.80 -8.76
CA GLU A 69 2.87 38.86 -9.73
C GLU A 69 1.74 39.91 -9.81
N GLU A 70 0.48 39.47 -9.73
CA GLU A 70 -0.71 40.35 -9.81
C GLU A 70 -0.96 41.12 -8.50
N ASP A 71 -0.83 40.46 -7.35
CA ASP A 71 -1.16 40.97 -6.00
C ASP A 71 0.01 40.79 -5.02
N PRO A 72 1.12 41.57 -5.16
CA PRO A 72 2.34 41.39 -4.36
C PRO A 72 2.16 41.66 -2.86
N ASP A 73 1.11 42.39 -2.47
CA ASP A 73 0.84 42.77 -1.08
C ASP A 73 0.00 41.72 -0.30
N GLU A 74 -0.62 40.74 -0.97
CA GLU A 74 -1.51 39.76 -0.32
C GLU A 74 -0.77 38.69 0.51
N GLY A 75 0.56 38.57 0.35
CA GLY A 75 1.35 37.56 1.05
C GLY A 75 1.04 36.12 0.62
N PRO A 76 1.76 35.12 1.17
CA PRO A 76 1.55 33.72 0.81
C PRO A 76 0.19 33.19 1.31
N PRO A 77 -0.44 32.26 0.58
CA PRO A 77 -1.70 31.65 1.02
C PRO A 77 -1.51 30.89 2.35
N PRO A 78 -2.53 30.89 3.23
CA PRO A 78 -2.46 30.23 4.53
C PRO A 78 -2.25 28.72 4.37
N ARG A 79 -1.43 28.13 5.24
CA ARG A 79 -1.15 26.70 5.17
C ARG A 79 -2.38 25.93 5.68
N PRO A 80 -2.64 24.71 5.20
CA PRO A 80 -3.85 23.96 5.56
C PRO A 80 -4.06 23.75 7.07
N PHE A 81 -2.98 23.75 7.84
CA PHE A 81 -2.95 23.55 9.29
C PHE A 81 -2.90 24.85 10.10
N ASP A 82 -2.92 26.02 9.43
CA ASP A 82 -3.08 27.32 10.09
C ASP A 82 -4.57 27.71 10.27
N LEU A 83 -5.50 26.87 9.81
CA LEU A 83 -6.95 27.10 9.80
C LEU A 83 -7.72 26.35 10.91
N ASP A 84 -7.00 25.68 11.83
CA ASP A 84 -7.53 25.00 13.03
C ASP A 84 -7.21 25.80 14.31
#